data_AF-A0A3A1P1Z2-F1
#
_entry.id   AF-A0A3A1P1Z2-F1
#
_cell.length_a   1.000
_cell.length_b   1.000
_cell.length_c   1.000
_cell.angle_alpha   90.00
_cell.angle_beta   90.00
_cell.angle_gamma   90.00
#
_symmetry.space_group_name_H-M   'P 1'
#
loop_
_entity.id
_entity.type
_entity.pdbx_description
1 polymer ?
#
loop_
_entity_poly.entity_id
_entity_poly.type
_entity_poly.pdbx_seq_one_letter_code
_entity_poly.pdbx_strand_id
1 'polypeptide(L)'
;MADRAPLPVAGYTNQSADRIELVNHFKEVEERLLREIDVMFDIGITETRYDNRWLAIARNHLEQGFMALNRSVFRPERIALPNDENKA
;
A
#
# COMPACT_ATOMS: atom_id res chain seq x y z
N MET A 1 10.88 -23.85 2.92
CA MET A 1 10.33 -22.48 2.95
C MET A 1 8.91 -22.60 3.45
N ALA A 2 8.59 -22.04 4.61
CA ALA A 2 7.28 -22.19 5.22
C ALA A 2 6.31 -21.20 4.58
N ASP A 3 5.34 -21.71 3.81
CA ASP A 3 4.19 -20.94 3.34
C ASP A 3 3.41 -20.44 4.57
N ARG A 4 3.18 -19.13 4.65
CA ARG A 4 2.36 -18.51 5.70
C ARG A 4 0.92 -18.39 5.21
N ALA A 5 -0.04 -18.72 6.08
CA ALA A 5 -1.45 -18.67 5.75
C ALA A 5 -1.85 -17.28 5.22
N PRO A 6 -2.67 -17.19 4.17
CA PRO A 6 -3.05 -15.92 3.58
C PRO A 6 -3.91 -15.12 4.58
N LEU A 7 -3.92 -13.80 4.43
CA LEU A 7 -4.95 -12.99 5.07
C LEU A 7 -6.33 -13.54 4.63
N PRO A 8 -7.34 -13.58 5.51
CA PRO A 8 -8.67 -14.12 5.19
C PRO A 8 -9.44 -13.15 4.27
N VAL A 9 -8.87 -12.84 3.11
CA VAL A 9 -9.35 -11.88 2.12
C VAL A 9 -9.29 -12.55 0.76
N ALA A 10 -10.43 -12.69 0.10
CA ALA A 10 -10.52 -13.32 -1.20
C ALA A 10 -9.65 -12.59 -2.24
N GLY A 11 -8.94 -13.35 -3.09
CA GLY A 11 -8.01 -12.83 -4.10
C GLY A 11 -6.56 -12.65 -3.61
N TYR A 12 -6.30 -12.68 -2.30
CA TYR A 12 -4.93 -12.80 -1.79
C TYR A 12 -4.51 -14.27 -1.76
N THR A 13 -3.45 -14.58 -2.50
CA THR A 13 -2.85 -15.91 -2.56
C THR A 13 -1.70 -16.04 -1.56
N ASN A 14 -1.25 -17.28 -1.31
CA ASN A 14 -0.04 -17.53 -0.55
C ASN A 14 1.14 -16.75 -1.16
N GLN A 15 1.88 -16.06 -0.31
CA GLN A 15 3.07 -15.34 -0.71
C GLN A 15 4.29 -16.03 -0.13
N SER A 16 5.35 -16.07 -0.92
CA SER A 16 6.65 -16.53 -0.47
C SER A 16 7.24 -15.56 0.56
N ALA A 17 8.15 -16.07 1.40
CA ALA A 17 8.71 -15.31 2.53
C ALA A 17 9.44 -14.02 2.08
N ASP A 18 10.15 -14.08 0.97
CA ASP A 18 10.84 -12.96 0.33
C ASP A 18 9.87 -11.85 -0.12
N ARG A 19 8.70 -12.21 -0.67
CA ARG A 19 7.67 -11.22 -1.05
C ARG A 19 7.07 -10.52 0.16
N ILE A 20 6.82 -11.28 1.23
CA ILE A 20 6.29 -10.74 2.48
C ILE A 20 7.30 -9.77 3.10
N GLU A 21 8.58 -10.17 3.17
CA GLU A 21 9.65 -9.33 3.68
C GLU A 21 9.80 -8.04 2.86
N LEU A 22 9.76 -8.14 1.53
CA LEU A 22 9.85 -7.00 0.63
C LEU A 22 8.68 -6.00 0.82
N VAL A 23 7.43 -6.49 0.92
CA VAL A 23 6.28 -5.61 1.17
C VAL A 23 6.33 -4.99 2.56
N ASN A 24 6.80 -5.71 3.58
CA ASN A 24 7.00 -5.14 4.91
C ASN A 24 8.05 -4.03 4.88
N HIS A 25 9.14 -4.20 4.13
CA HIS A 25 10.12 -3.15 3.92
C HIS A 25 9.50 -1.93 3.24
N PHE A 26 8.70 -2.10 2.19
CA PHE A 26 8.01 -0.98 1.54
C PHE A 26 7.07 -0.24 2.50
N LYS A 27 6.33 -0.97 3.34
CA LYS A 27 5.46 -0.37 4.37
C LYS A 27 6.25 0.45 5.39
N GLU A 28 7.44 0.01 5.77
CA GLU A 28 8.30 0.78 6.67
C GLU A 28 8.76 2.09 6.02
N VAL A 29 9.16 2.05 4.74
CA VAL A 29 9.56 3.25 3.99
C VAL A 29 8.38 4.22 3.83
N GLU A 30 7.20 3.69 3.48
CA GLU A 30 5.96 4.46 3.37
C GLU A 30 5.65 5.22 4.67
N GLU A 31 5.61 4.51 5.80
CA GLU A 31 5.31 5.08 7.12
C GLU A 31 6.30 6.18 7.51
N ARG A 32 7.60 6.00 7.23
CA ARG A 32 8.62 7.01 7.50
C ARG A 32 8.35 8.29 6.71
N LEU A 33 8.04 8.18 5.42
CA LEU A 33 7.73 9.35 4.58
C LEU A 33 6.43 10.05 4.99
N LEU A 34 5.39 9.27 5.37
CA LEU A 34 4.13 9.83 5.83
C LEU A 34 4.31 10.65 7.12
N ARG A 35 5.15 10.19 8.05
CA ARG A 35 5.46 10.94 9.28
C ARG A 35 6.16 12.27 9.00
N GLU A 36 7.06 12.31 8.02
CA GLU A 36 7.69 13.59 7.61
C GLU A 36 6.62 14.56 7.08
N ILE A 37 5.66 14.07 6.30
CA ILE A 37 4.55 14.89 5.81
C ILE A 37 3.65 15.37 6.94
N ASP A 38 3.34 14.52 7.92
CA ASP A 38 2.53 14.89 9.08
C ASP A 38 3.22 16.00 9.90
N VAL A 39 4.54 15.90 10.14
CA VAL A 39 5.33 16.97 10.78
C VAL A 39 5.26 18.27 9.98
N MET A 40 5.34 18.20 8.65
CA MET A 40 5.22 19.39 7.80
C MET A 40 3.83 20.02 7.86
N PHE A 41 2.77 19.22 7.95
CA PHE A 41 1.41 19.74 8.16
C PHE A 41 1.29 20.45 9.50
N ASP A 42 1.81 19.87 10.58
CA ASP A 42 1.77 20.47 11.92
C ASP A 42 2.49 21.83 11.95
N ILE A 43 3.68 21.92 11.34
CA ILE A 43 4.42 23.18 11.19
C ILE A 43 3.68 24.15 10.25
N GLY A 44 3.08 23.64 9.17
CA GLY A 44 2.32 24.44 8.21
C GLY A 44 1.11 25.14 8.84
N ILE A 45 0.45 24.47 9.80
CA ILE A 45 -0.67 25.02 10.57
C ILE A 45 -0.22 26.18 11.47
N THR A 46 0.95 26.08 12.10
CA THR A 46 1.42 27.08 13.06
C THR A 46 2.14 28.26 12.39
N GLU A 47 2.89 28.03 11.32
CA GLU A 47 3.83 29.02 10.75
C GLU A 47 3.47 29.50 9.33
N THR A 48 2.40 28.99 8.70
CA THR A 48 2.07 29.23 7.26
C THR A 48 3.29 29.04 6.35
N ARG A 49 4.16 28.09 6.70
CA ARG A 49 5.46 27.91 6.05
C ARG A 49 5.40 27.13 4.74
N TYR A 50 4.37 26.30 4.57
CA TYR A 50 4.19 25.39 3.45
C TYR A 50 2.80 25.52 2.84
N ASP A 51 2.68 25.20 1.55
CA ASP A 51 1.37 25.08 0.90
C ASP A 51 0.76 23.71 1.23
N ASN A 52 -0.22 23.72 2.14
CA ASN A 52 -0.93 22.52 2.60
C ASN A 52 -1.64 21.76 1.47
N ARG A 53 -2.02 22.44 0.37
CA ARG A 53 -2.63 21.76 -0.79
C ARG A 53 -1.60 20.86 -1.47
N TRP A 54 -0.36 21.30 -1.60
CA TRP A 54 0.71 20.48 -2.18
C TRP A 54 1.14 19.35 -1.25
N LEU A 55 1.13 19.55 0.07
CA LEU A 55 1.37 18.46 1.03
C LEU A 55 0.29 17.37 0.93
N ALA A 56 -0.98 17.75 0.78
CA ALA A 56 -2.08 16.80 0.61
C ALA A 56 -1.92 15.99 -0.70
N ILE A 57 -1.51 16.65 -1.78
CA ILE A 57 -1.19 15.99 -3.06
C ILE A 57 -0.04 14.98 -2.87
N ALA A 58 1.04 15.37 -2.18
CA ALA A 58 2.18 14.50 -1.93
C ALA A 58 1.77 13.24 -1.14
N ARG A 59 1.03 13.40 -0.03
CA ARG A 59 0.50 12.28 0.78
C ARG A 59 -0.30 11.30 -0.09
N ASN A 60 -1.28 11.80 -0.83
CA ASN A 60 -2.16 10.98 -1.64
C ASN A 60 -1.39 10.18 -2.71
N HIS A 61 -0.44 10.83 -3.40
CA HIS A 61 0.33 10.16 -4.44
C HIS A 61 1.35 9.16 -3.89
N LEU A 62 1.90 9.39 -2.69
CA LEU A 62 2.73 8.39 -2.03
C LEU A 62 1.91 7.15 -1.65
N GLU A 63 0.77 7.33 -0.96
CA GLU A 63 -0.12 6.21 -0.59
C GLU A 63 -0.56 5.42 -1.84
N GLN A 64 -0.93 6.09 -2.93
CA GLN A 64 -1.24 5.44 -4.21
C GLN A 64 -0.03 4.70 -4.81
N GLY A 65 1.16 5.33 -4.77
CA GLY A 65 2.40 4.76 -5.27
C GLY A 65 2.79 3.49 -4.51
N PHE A 66 2.75 3.51 -3.18
CA PHE A 66 3.04 2.35 -2.34
C PHE A 66 1.97 1.26 -2.48
N MET A 67 0.70 1.63 -2.64
CA MET A 67 -0.34 0.65 -2.98
C MET A 67 -0.03 -0.07 -4.30
N ALA A 68 0.31 0.68 -5.37
CA ALA A 68 0.67 0.10 -6.66
C ALA A 68 1.94 -0.76 -6.58
N LEU A 69 2.95 -0.29 -5.85
CA LEU A 69 4.21 -0.99 -5.62
C LEU A 69 3.98 -2.32 -4.89
N ASN A 70 3.27 -2.31 -3.76
CA ASN A 70 2.92 -3.51 -3.01
C ASN A 70 2.10 -4.50 -3.86
N ARG A 71 1.17 -3.99 -4.67
CA ARG A 71 0.34 -4.80 -5.57
C ARG A 71 1.17 -5.44 -6.70
N SER A 72 2.26 -4.80 -7.14
CA SER A 72 3.19 -5.37 -8.13
C SER A 72 3.95 -6.62 -7.61
N VAL A 73 4.15 -6.70 -6.28
CA VAL A 73 4.78 -7.83 -5.59
C VAL A 73 3.76 -8.91 -5.26
N PHE A 74 2.66 -8.57 -4.57
CA PHE A 74 1.67 -9.54 -4.11
C PHE A 74 0.73 -10.06 -5.19
N ARG A 75 0.50 -9.28 -6.26
CA ARG A 75 -0.25 -9.69 -7.45
C ARG A 75 -1.57 -10.42 -7.11
N PRO A 76 -2.48 -9.79 -6.35
CA PRO A 76 -3.74 -10.43 -5.99
C PRO A 76 -4.57 -10.73 -7.25
N GLU A 77 -5.24 -11.87 -7.23
CA GLU A 77 -5.98 -12.42 -8.35
C GLU A 77 -7.45 -11.97 -8.34
N ARG A 78 -8.11 -12.07 -9.50
CA ARG A 78 -9.56 -11.88 -9.58
C ARG A 78 -10.25 -13.07 -8.94
N ILE A 79 -11.34 -12.82 -8.22
CA ILE A 79 -12.16 -13.86 -7.61
C ILE A 79 -13.25 -14.30 -8.59
N ALA A 80 -13.61 -15.57 -8.57
CA ALA A 80 -14.79 -16.08 -9.27
C ALA A 80 -16.05 -15.69 -8.50
N LEU A 81 -17.05 -15.20 -9.20
CA LEU A 81 -18.38 -14.93 -8.66
C LEU A 81 -19.32 -16.10 -8.95
N PRO A 82 -20.39 -16.31 -8.15
CA PRO A 82 -21.33 -17.41 -8.35
C PRO A 82 -21.97 -17.49 -9.75
N ASN A 83 -22.01 -16.37 -10.48
CA ASN A 83 -22.61 -16.28 -11.82
C ASN A 83 -21.57 -16.31 -12.96
N ASP A 84 -20.29 -16.53 -12.66
CA ASP A 84 -19.24 -16.69 -13.67
C ASP A 84 -19.33 -18.12 -14.25
N GLU A 85 -20.33 -18.38 -15.08
CA GLU A 85 -20.41 -19.66 -15.81
C GLU A 85 -19.25 -19.79 -16.81
N ASN A 86 -18.63 -20.97 -16.83
CA ASN A 86 -17.57 -21.42 -17.73
C ASN A 86 -17.86 -20.99 -19.18
N LYS A 87 -17.30 -19.85 -19.61
CA LYS A 87 -17.03 -19.65 -21.02
C LYS A 87 -15.83 -20.54 -21.37
N ALA A 88 -16.15 -21.73 -21.86
CA ALA A 88 -15.22 -22.60 -22.56
C ALA A 88 -14.53 -21.87 -23.71
#